data_AF-A0A0A7I9U6-F1
#
_entry.id   AF-A0A0A7I9U6-F1
#
_cell.length_a   1.000
_cell.length_b   1.000
_cell.length_c   1.000
_cell.angle_alpha   90.00
_cell.angle_beta   90.00
_cell.angle_gamma   90.00
#
_symmetry.space_group_name_H-M   'P 1'
#
loop_
_entity.id
_entity.type
_entity.pdbx_description
1 polymer ?
#
loop_
_entity_poly.entity_id
_entity_poly.type
_entity_poly.pdbx_seq_one_letter_code
_entity_poly.pdbx_strand_id
1 'polypeptide(L)'
;MSAPATQPATTSATPWTLVRLRWALTNAALKTSPWQIVAYVLAYLLAAGTVVGTGVLAFAVGHGMAHDVWPYLPVIMPLAGTAGILFVALLQAMFIGENSTMSMDKFAPYGIPDRTLQLGLLLAGLTGIPAITALVSFMLWAMAYRGFGAAAVASQLVAAPLIVLTAMCVSKALLAVADIITDSQAGKNIFYVVVIMLFVALAQMPNILMINEVSVEAASLIPVARVFGWLPLGAPFMLPFDAANGQWLFWVLHVLCALALCAVCFLVSQWCLHWQRTHSSDAVRSKAAKGLGLFSRMPDSPSGAISARLGSLLRRDARQSMMYIMPLFFVVIFALENKDIGPWFVWMGVLLGGMFISLTESNGLAYDGQGFVMEVIAGTRAIDDRTGRVRIYLIIDTVYIALLSVITFIITGDWSSPSGLAGAFTFIAASWGWAVASLGVAEMFNCSVLYPVPSMAKPFTNPQGRGAAQAFLPFLYMLASLASILPTAIVAIVIFATGNGAAYPWIIPVALANGVVFLCLGTWLGAKLLRTRMLKVVQTLNSFAALQQ
;
A
#
# COMPACT_ATOMS: atom_id res chain seq x y z
N MET A 1 11.73 42.33 -46.09
CA MET A 1 12.67 41.27 -45.66
C MET A 1 12.70 41.26 -44.14
N SER A 2 11.81 40.49 -43.52
CA SER A 2 11.80 40.24 -42.08
C SER A 2 12.68 39.03 -41.78
N ALA A 3 13.71 39.23 -40.97
CA ALA A 3 14.62 38.17 -40.54
C ALA A 3 13.86 36.98 -39.92
N PRO A 4 14.30 35.73 -40.14
CA PRO A 4 13.71 34.59 -39.47
C PRO A 4 13.98 34.72 -37.97
N ALA A 5 12.91 34.67 -37.17
CA ALA A 5 13.01 34.59 -35.72
C ALA A 5 13.84 33.34 -35.37
N THR A 6 15.03 33.56 -34.81
CA THR A 6 15.84 32.52 -34.19
C THR A 6 14.99 31.86 -33.11
N GLN A 7 14.59 30.61 -33.34
CA GLN A 7 14.07 29.76 -32.27
C GLN A 7 15.09 29.81 -31.12
N PRO A 8 14.68 30.06 -29.87
CA PRO A 8 15.61 30.03 -28.75
C PRO A 8 16.25 28.64 -28.74
N ALA A 9 17.58 28.61 -28.72
CA ALA A 9 18.36 27.38 -28.65
C ALA A 9 17.75 26.49 -27.56
N THR A 10 17.28 25.30 -27.94
CA THR A 10 16.83 24.27 -27.01
C THR A 10 17.99 24.01 -26.06
N THR A 11 17.95 24.58 -24.86
CA THR A 11 18.90 24.25 -23.81
C THR A 11 18.78 22.74 -23.62
N SER A 12 19.81 22.00 -24.00
CA SER A 12 19.82 20.55 -23.92
C SER A 12 19.44 20.19 -22.49
N ALA A 13 18.26 19.60 -22.29
CA ALA A 13 17.80 19.23 -20.97
C ALA A 13 18.82 18.26 -20.37
N THR A 14 19.64 18.77 -19.44
CA THR A 14 20.61 17.92 -18.77
C THR A 14 19.90 17.09 -17.71
N PRO A 15 20.38 15.87 -17.41
CA PRO A 15 19.85 15.05 -16.31
C PRO A 15 19.79 15.81 -14.98
N TRP A 16 20.72 16.76 -14.77
CA TRP A 16 20.76 17.62 -13.59
C TRP A 16 19.53 18.54 -13.48
N THR A 17 19.03 19.08 -14.59
CA THR A 17 17.85 19.95 -14.60
C THR A 17 16.63 19.26 -13.95
N LEU A 18 16.47 17.94 -14.17
CA LEU A 18 15.41 17.16 -13.56
C LEU A 18 15.61 16.99 -12.03
N VAL A 19 16.85 16.84 -11.57
CA VAL A 19 17.17 16.82 -10.13
C VAL A 19 16.82 18.16 -9.48
N ARG A 20 17.16 19.31 -10.11
CA ARG A 20 16.73 20.64 -9.61
C ARG A 20 15.22 20.75 -9.53
N LEU A 21 14.53 20.30 -10.57
CA LEU A 21 13.08 20.36 -10.64
C LEU A 21 12.44 19.55 -9.51
N ARG A 22 12.96 18.34 -9.21
CA ARG A 22 12.48 17.54 -8.08
C ARG A 22 12.56 18.32 -6.76
N TRP A 23 13.72 18.90 -6.45
CA TRP A 23 13.90 19.67 -5.21
C TRP A 23 13.09 20.96 -5.18
N ALA A 24 12.96 21.65 -6.31
CA ALA A 24 12.12 22.84 -6.42
C ALA A 24 10.64 22.51 -6.12
N LEU A 25 10.15 21.39 -6.65
CA LEU A 25 8.79 20.91 -6.40
C LEU A 25 8.60 20.47 -4.94
N THR A 26 9.57 19.76 -4.36
CA THR A 26 9.56 19.43 -2.92
C THR A 26 9.51 20.68 -2.04
N ASN A 27 10.27 21.73 -2.38
CA ASN A 27 10.29 22.98 -1.63
C ASN A 27 9.00 23.79 -1.83
N ALA A 28 8.42 23.82 -3.03
CA ALA A 28 7.15 24.49 -3.29
C ALA A 28 5.99 23.80 -2.56
N ALA A 29 6.01 22.46 -2.55
CA ALA A 29 5.12 21.61 -1.78
C ALA A 29 5.18 22.01 -0.28
N LEU A 30 6.36 21.99 0.34
CA LEU A 30 6.55 22.36 1.75
C LEU A 30 5.96 23.73 2.12
N LYS A 31 5.96 24.70 1.21
CA LYS A 31 5.43 26.05 1.44
C LYS A 31 3.91 26.17 1.31
N THR A 32 3.25 25.23 0.63
CA THR A 32 1.84 25.36 0.24
C THR A 32 0.88 24.48 1.04
N SER A 33 1.36 23.42 1.70
CA SER A 33 0.50 22.45 2.39
C SER A 33 1.02 22.06 3.78
N PRO A 34 0.32 22.44 4.87
CA PRO A 34 0.68 22.05 6.24
C PRO A 34 0.79 20.53 6.43
N TRP A 35 -0.06 19.76 5.75
CA TRP A 35 -0.05 18.29 5.81
C TRP A 35 1.21 17.68 5.19
N GLN A 36 1.79 18.33 4.18
CA GLN A 36 3.06 17.86 3.63
C GLN A 36 4.20 18.11 4.61
N ILE A 37 4.19 19.23 5.36
CA ILE A 37 5.17 19.47 6.42
C ILE A 37 5.12 18.34 7.45
N VAL A 38 3.92 17.99 7.95
CA VAL A 38 3.74 16.87 8.89
C VAL A 38 4.28 15.57 8.30
N ALA A 39 4.01 15.30 7.02
CA ALA A 39 4.52 14.12 6.32
C ALA A 39 6.04 14.07 6.25
N TYR A 40 6.67 15.20 5.90
CA TYR A 40 8.12 15.29 5.82
C TYR A 40 8.73 15.11 7.20
N VAL A 41 8.15 15.72 8.25
CA VAL A 41 8.61 15.51 9.63
C VAL A 41 8.51 14.04 10.02
N LEU A 42 7.37 13.37 9.78
CA LEU A 42 7.22 11.94 10.05
C LEU A 42 8.19 11.08 9.22
N ALA A 43 8.37 11.40 7.93
CA ALA A 43 9.32 10.70 7.07
C ALA A 43 10.77 10.88 7.55
N TYR A 44 11.15 12.07 8.01
CA TYR A 44 12.47 12.32 8.59
C TYR A 44 12.63 11.63 9.94
N LEU A 45 11.60 11.56 10.78
CA LEU A 45 11.64 10.81 12.05
C LEU A 45 11.77 9.31 11.80
N LEU A 46 11.02 8.75 10.85
CA LEU A 46 11.16 7.34 10.45
C LEU A 46 12.53 7.08 9.80
N ALA A 47 13.03 7.99 8.98
CA ALA A 47 14.37 7.91 8.40
C ALA A 47 15.47 7.95 9.49
N ALA A 48 15.36 8.87 10.45
CA ALA A 48 16.30 8.95 11.56
C ALA A 48 16.22 7.70 12.44
N GLY A 49 15.02 7.23 12.76
CA GLY A 49 14.79 6.02 13.55
C GLY A 49 15.33 4.76 12.87
N THR A 50 15.14 4.62 11.56
CA THR A 50 15.72 3.51 10.78
C THR A 50 17.24 3.58 10.75
N VAL A 51 17.83 4.75 10.47
CA VAL A 51 19.29 4.95 10.49
C VAL A 51 19.89 4.62 11.85
N VAL A 52 19.35 5.18 12.93
CA VAL A 52 19.79 4.92 14.31
C VAL A 52 19.61 3.44 14.67
N GLY A 53 18.45 2.86 14.36
CA GLY A 53 18.17 1.44 14.60
C GLY A 53 19.15 0.51 13.87
N THR A 54 19.40 0.76 12.58
CA THR A 54 20.42 0.01 11.83
C THR A 54 21.83 0.21 12.39
N GLY A 55 22.18 1.41 12.86
CA GLY A 55 23.49 1.69 13.46
C GLY A 55 23.69 0.95 14.78
N VAL A 56 22.68 0.95 15.66
CA VAL A 56 22.70 0.23 16.94
C VAL A 56 22.78 -1.28 16.69
N LEU A 57 21.97 -1.80 15.77
CA LEU A 57 21.98 -3.23 15.42
C LEU A 57 23.34 -3.63 14.80
N ALA A 58 23.87 -2.84 13.88
CA ALA A 58 25.18 -3.09 13.27
C ALA A 58 26.31 -3.05 14.30
N PHE A 59 26.25 -2.13 15.26
CA PHE A 59 27.21 -2.09 16.37
C PHE A 59 27.11 -3.32 17.27
N ALA A 60 25.90 -3.74 17.64
CA ALA A 60 25.68 -4.92 18.50
C ALA A 60 26.15 -6.22 17.83
N VAL A 61 25.86 -6.40 16.54
CA VAL A 61 26.33 -7.54 15.74
C VAL A 61 27.86 -7.53 15.61
N GLY A 62 28.46 -6.35 15.41
CA GLY A 62 29.91 -6.20 15.31
C GLY A 62 30.67 -6.33 16.63
N HIS A 63 30.03 -6.09 17.79
CA HIS A 63 30.69 -6.02 19.10
C HIS A 63 30.49 -7.25 20.01
N GLY A 64 29.37 -7.99 19.91
CA GLY A 64 29.07 -9.03 20.92
C GLY A 64 28.09 -10.14 20.55
N MET A 65 27.16 -9.94 19.61
CA MET A 65 26.28 -11.04 19.10
C MET A 65 27.00 -11.97 18.09
N ALA A 66 28.32 -11.84 18.00
CA ALA A 66 29.14 -12.19 16.87
C ALA A 66 29.46 -13.69 16.74
N HIS A 67 29.87 -14.37 17.81
CA HIS A 67 30.37 -15.75 17.66
C HIS A 67 29.30 -16.73 17.16
N ASP A 68 28.05 -16.58 17.61
CA ASP A 68 26.97 -17.49 17.23
C ASP A 68 26.32 -17.14 15.89
N VAL A 69 26.41 -15.87 15.43
CA VAL A 69 25.69 -15.38 14.24
C VAL A 69 26.60 -15.21 13.01
N TRP A 70 27.91 -15.08 13.19
CA TRP A 70 28.86 -14.92 12.08
C TRP A 70 28.81 -16.02 11.01
N PRO A 71 28.66 -17.31 11.34
CA PRO A 71 28.54 -18.35 10.33
C PRO A 71 27.27 -18.21 9.46
N TYR A 72 26.24 -17.53 9.96
CA TYR A 72 24.94 -17.40 9.30
C TYR A 72 24.80 -16.10 8.48
N LEU A 73 25.63 -15.09 8.74
CA LEU A 73 25.61 -13.81 8.00
C LEU A 73 25.78 -13.98 6.47
N PRO A 74 26.69 -14.82 5.95
CA PRO A 74 26.79 -15.10 4.51
C PRO A 74 25.56 -15.78 3.91
N VAL A 75 24.73 -16.42 4.73
CA VAL A 75 23.48 -17.07 4.31
C VAL A 75 22.32 -16.07 4.37
N ILE A 76 22.20 -15.32 5.47
CA ILE A 76 21.06 -14.43 5.72
C ILE A 76 21.11 -13.20 4.82
N MET A 77 22.26 -12.55 4.67
CA MET A 77 22.34 -11.25 3.97
C MET A 77 21.91 -11.29 2.49
N PRO A 78 22.29 -12.29 1.67
CA PRO A 78 21.84 -12.39 0.28
C PRO A 78 20.35 -12.73 0.15
N LEU A 79 19.82 -13.61 1.02
CA LEU A 79 18.39 -13.95 1.01
C LEU A 79 17.55 -12.75 1.45
N ALA A 80 17.85 -12.19 2.64
CA ALA A 80 17.14 -11.04 3.19
C ALA A 80 17.32 -9.80 2.32
N GLY A 81 18.51 -9.61 1.74
CA GLY A 81 18.81 -8.51 0.83
C GLY A 81 18.04 -8.61 -0.49
N THR A 82 17.99 -9.80 -1.11
CA THR A 82 17.19 -10.03 -2.33
C THR A 82 15.70 -9.83 -2.05
N ALA A 83 15.20 -10.42 -0.96
CA ALA A 83 13.82 -10.23 -0.52
C ALA A 83 13.52 -8.76 -0.23
N GLY A 84 14.45 -8.03 0.39
CA GLY A 84 14.33 -6.60 0.68
C GLY A 84 14.28 -5.74 -0.58
N ILE A 85 15.10 -6.02 -1.61
CA ILE A 85 15.04 -5.32 -2.90
C ILE A 85 13.69 -5.57 -3.59
N LEU A 86 13.24 -6.83 -3.63
CA LEU A 86 11.93 -7.18 -4.19
C LEU A 86 10.79 -6.51 -3.41
N PHE A 87 10.87 -6.52 -2.09
CA PHE A 87 9.90 -5.87 -1.21
C PHE A 87 9.80 -4.36 -1.49
N VAL A 88 10.94 -3.67 -1.60
CA VAL A 88 10.97 -2.24 -1.95
C VAL A 88 10.40 -2.02 -3.36
N ALA A 89 10.73 -2.87 -4.33
CA ALA A 89 10.21 -2.73 -5.68
C ALA A 89 8.68 -2.91 -5.75
N LEU A 90 8.14 -3.92 -5.05
CA LEU A 90 6.69 -4.13 -4.92
C LEU A 90 6.03 -2.97 -4.16
N LEU A 91 6.65 -2.48 -3.09
CA LEU A 91 6.16 -1.33 -2.33
C LEU A 91 6.10 -0.07 -3.21
N GLN A 92 7.13 0.18 -4.02
CA GLN A 92 7.12 1.30 -4.99
C GLN A 92 6.01 1.12 -6.02
N ALA A 93 5.79 -0.09 -6.54
CA ALA A 93 4.67 -0.38 -7.43
C ALA A 93 3.29 -0.12 -6.79
N MET A 94 3.14 -0.39 -5.49
CA MET A 94 1.88 -0.18 -4.76
C MET A 94 1.62 1.28 -4.35
N PHE A 95 2.60 1.94 -3.74
CA PHE A 95 2.41 3.27 -3.13
C PHE A 95 2.77 4.43 -4.07
N ILE A 96 3.66 4.17 -5.03
CA ILE A 96 4.24 5.16 -5.94
C ILE A 96 3.91 4.73 -7.37
N GLY A 97 2.62 4.58 -7.65
CA GLY A 97 2.15 4.64 -9.03
C GLY A 97 2.62 5.96 -9.67
N GLU A 98 3.02 5.90 -10.95
CA GLU A 98 3.83 6.87 -11.72
C GLU A 98 3.51 8.37 -11.64
N ASN A 99 2.49 8.81 -10.92
CA ASN A 99 2.35 10.19 -10.49
C ASN A 99 3.41 10.57 -9.44
N SER A 100 4.68 10.18 -9.59
CA SER A 100 5.75 11.08 -9.18
C SER A 100 5.65 12.33 -10.04
N THR A 101 5.97 13.51 -9.52
CA THR A 101 5.99 14.78 -10.28
C THR A 101 6.81 14.74 -11.57
N MET A 102 7.48 13.63 -11.81
CA MET A 102 8.31 13.33 -12.95
C MET A 102 7.83 12.06 -13.68
N SER A 103 6.55 12.01 -14.10
CA SER A 103 6.07 10.95 -15.01
C SER A 103 6.59 11.21 -16.43
N MET A 104 6.87 10.14 -17.18
CA MET A 104 7.40 10.25 -18.54
C MET A 104 6.42 10.96 -19.49
N ASP A 105 5.12 10.72 -19.32
CA ASP A 105 4.03 11.39 -20.06
C ASP A 105 4.06 12.92 -19.93
N LYS A 106 4.31 13.43 -18.72
CA LYS A 106 4.34 14.88 -18.46
C LYS A 106 5.52 15.58 -19.14
N PHE A 107 6.56 14.81 -19.49
CA PHE A 107 7.72 15.32 -20.22
C PHE A 107 7.64 15.09 -21.74
N ALA A 108 6.65 14.35 -22.24
CA ALA A 108 6.45 14.12 -23.67
C ALA A 108 6.33 15.42 -24.49
N PRO A 109 5.63 16.49 -24.04
CA PRO A 109 5.55 17.75 -24.77
C PRO A 109 6.89 18.48 -24.96
N TYR A 110 7.91 18.15 -24.15
CA TYR A 110 9.20 18.85 -24.15
C TYR A 110 10.24 18.21 -25.08
N GLY A 111 9.92 17.10 -25.75
CA GLY A 111 10.79 16.47 -26.76
C GLY A 111 12.16 16.01 -26.24
N ILE A 112 12.27 15.67 -24.94
CA ILE A 112 13.55 15.28 -24.31
C ILE A 112 13.97 13.88 -24.80
N PRO A 113 15.23 13.67 -25.21
CA PRO A 113 15.74 12.35 -25.58
C PRO A 113 15.59 11.31 -24.46
N ASP A 114 15.25 10.08 -24.81
CA ASP A 114 14.88 9.00 -23.87
C ASP A 114 15.99 8.74 -22.85
N ARG A 115 17.25 8.71 -23.31
CA ARG A 115 18.41 8.46 -22.45
C ARG A 115 18.59 9.55 -21.39
N THR A 116 18.48 10.81 -21.78
CA THR A 116 18.63 11.96 -20.86
C THR A 116 17.48 12.05 -19.88
N LEU A 117 16.25 11.77 -20.34
CA LEU A 117 15.07 11.75 -19.48
C LEU A 117 15.19 10.66 -18.43
N GLN A 118 15.50 9.43 -18.84
CA GLN A 118 15.59 8.30 -17.91
C GLN A 118 16.76 8.43 -16.94
N LEU A 119 17.94 8.88 -17.38
CA LEU A 119 19.05 9.17 -16.48
C LEU A 119 18.68 10.25 -15.46
N GLY A 120 18.01 11.32 -15.90
CA GLY A 120 17.55 12.37 -14.99
C GLY A 120 16.51 11.88 -13.99
N LEU A 121 15.58 11.01 -14.42
CA LEU A 121 14.58 10.39 -13.53
C LEU A 121 15.21 9.42 -12.51
N LEU A 122 16.22 8.65 -12.93
CA LEU A 122 16.96 7.74 -12.05
C LEU A 122 17.76 8.53 -11.01
N LEU A 123 18.52 9.54 -11.44
CA LEU A 123 19.27 10.42 -10.53
C LEU A 123 18.34 11.18 -9.58
N ALA A 124 17.23 11.70 -10.10
CA ALA A 124 16.21 12.32 -9.26
C ALA A 124 15.66 11.31 -8.24
N GLY A 125 15.44 10.05 -8.62
CA GLY A 125 15.07 8.94 -7.72
C GLY A 125 16.06 8.72 -6.58
N LEU A 126 17.36 8.64 -6.90
CA LEU A 126 18.45 8.43 -5.95
C LEU A 126 18.62 9.59 -4.95
N THR A 127 18.22 10.81 -5.31
CA THR A 127 18.24 11.96 -4.37
C THR A 127 17.03 12.03 -3.44
N GLY A 128 16.12 11.06 -3.50
CA GLY A 128 14.97 10.99 -2.61
C GLY A 128 15.33 10.59 -1.18
N ILE A 129 14.52 11.03 -0.21
CA ILE A 129 14.67 10.67 1.21
C ILE A 129 14.86 9.15 1.40
N PRO A 130 14.04 8.25 0.82
CA PRO A 130 14.23 6.80 1.04
C PRO A 130 15.58 6.27 0.54
N ALA A 131 16.10 6.79 -0.57
CA ALA A 131 17.38 6.36 -1.14
C ALA A 131 18.56 6.84 -0.29
N ILE A 132 18.49 8.08 0.22
CA ILE A 132 19.50 8.64 1.13
C ILE A 132 19.50 7.85 2.45
N THR A 133 18.32 7.59 3.02
CA THR A 133 18.17 6.78 4.24
C THR A 133 18.76 5.39 4.05
N ALA A 134 18.40 4.70 2.96
CA ALA A 134 18.93 3.37 2.65
C ALA A 134 20.46 3.39 2.50
N LEU A 135 21.01 4.38 1.79
CA LEU A 135 22.46 4.51 1.61
C LEU A 135 23.18 4.66 2.95
N VAL A 136 22.71 5.58 3.81
CA VAL A 136 23.31 5.81 5.14
C VAL A 136 23.16 4.56 6.02
N SER A 137 22.00 3.91 6.02
CA SER A 137 21.78 2.65 6.76
C SER A 137 22.73 1.53 6.31
N PHE A 138 22.91 1.31 5.00
CA PHE A 138 23.84 0.29 4.50
C PHE A 138 25.31 0.65 4.72
N MET A 139 25.65 1.94 4.75
CA MET A 139 26.99 2.40 5.15
C MET A 139 27.24 2.14 6.64
N LEU A 140 26.27 2.44 7.52
CA LEU A 140 26.36 2.11 8.94
C LEU A 140 26.43 0.60 9.18
N TRP A 141 25.78 -0.20 8.34
CA TRP A 141 25.86 -1.65 8.39
C TRP A 141 27.27 -2.20 8.19
N ALA A 142 28.22 -1.41 7.64
CA ALA A 142 29.63 -1.77 7.60
C ALA A 142 30.21 -2.05 9.00
N MET A 143 29.63 -1.47 10.06
CA MET A 143 30.03 -1.75 11.45
C MET A 143 29.76 -3.20 11.88
N ALA A 144 28.79 -3.88 11.26
CA ALA A 144 28.50 -5.29 11.55
C ALA A 144 29.64 -6.22 11.11
N TYR A 145 30.40 -5.82 10.07
CA TYR A 145 31.47 -6.64 9.48
C TYR A 145 32.85 -6.42 10.08
N ARG A 146 32.98 -5.62 11.15
CA ARG A 146 34.28 -5.35 11.81
C ARG A 146 35.02 -6.62 12.21
N GLY A 147 34.27 -7.64 12.58
CA GLY A 147 34.78 -8.97 12.92
C GLY A 147 35.45 -9.73 11.79
N PHE A 148 35.04 -9.49 10.54
CA PHE A 148 35.59 -10.12 9.34
C PHE A 148 36.84 -9.40 8.81
N GLY A 149 37.26 -8.30 9.46
CA GLY A 149 38.44 -7.52 9.11
C GLY A 149 38.16 -6.28 8.27
N ALA A 150 39.19 -5.45 8.09
CA ALA A 150 39.09 -4.14 7.42
C ALA A 150 38.66 -4.26 5.94
N ALA A 151 39.03 -5.36 5.27
CA ALA A 151 38.65 -5.61 3.89
C ALA A 151 37.13 -5.73 3.73
N ALA A 152 36.45 -6.46 4.63
CA ALA A 152 34.99 -6.63 4.62
C ALA A 152 34.25 -5.30 4.84
N VAL A 153 34.76 -4.47 5.77
CA VAL A 153 34.22 -3.14 6.05
C VAL A 153 34.36 -2.23 4.83
N ALA A 154 35.54 -2.20 4.19
CA ALA A 154 35.77 -1.40 2.99
C ALA A 154 34.88 -1.85 1.82
N SER A 155 34.74 -3.16 1.62
CA SER A 155 33.83 -3.69 0.58
C SER A 155 32.37 -3.39 0.84
N GLN A 156 31.92 -3.33 2.11
CA GLN A 156 30.53 -2.95 2.41
C GLN A 156 30.25 -1.48 2.05
N LEU A 157 31.24 -0.59 2.21
CA LEU A 157 31.10 0.81 1.79
C LEU A 157 30.95 0.95 0.26
N VAL A 158 31.51 0.01 -0.51
CA VAL A 158 31.31 -0.09 -1.96
C VAL A 158 29.98 -0.78 -2.30
N ALA A 159 29.58 -1.79 -1.52
CA ALA A 159 28.33 -2.50 -1.70
C ALA A 159 27.11 -1.60 -1.45
N ALA A 160 27.16 -0.72 -0.44
CA ALA A 160 26.06 0.16 -0.07
C ALA A 160 25.47 0.98 -1.25
N PRO A 161 26.26 1.77 -2.01
CA PRO A 161 25.73 2.49 -3.18
C PRO A 161 25.27 1.55 -4.29
N LEU A 162 25.91 0.39 -4.47
CA LEU A 162 25.54 -0.59 -5.47
C LEU A 162 24.18 -1.25 -5.16
N ILE A 163 23.90 -1.56 -3.89
CA ILE A 163 22.61 -2.08 -3.42
C ILE A 163 21.50 -1.07 -3.71
N VAL A 164 21.70 0.19 -3.35
CA VAL A 164 20.71 1.26 -3.55
C VAL A 164 20.47 1.51 -5.05
N LEU A 165 21.53 1.52 -5.85
CA LEU A 165 21.43 1.65 -7.31
C LEU A 165 20.63 0.48 -7.92
N THR A 166 20.96 -0.75 -7.53
CA THR A 166 20.27 -1.96 -8.01
C THR A 166 18.79 -1.94 -7.64
N ALA A 167 18.47 -1.62 -6.38
CA ALA A 167 17.08 -1.51 -5.93
C ALA A 167 16.29 -0.45 -6.72
N MET A 168 16.90 0.70 -7.01
CA MET A 168 16.26 1.78 -7.75
C MET A 168 16.05 1.41 -9.22
N CYS A 169 17.06 0.84 -9.88
CA CYS A 169 16.98 0.37 -11.26
C CYS A 169 15.89 -0.69 -11.45
N VAL A 170 15.86 -1.69 -10.57
CA VAL A 170 14.86 -2.76 -10.57
C VAL A 170 13.46 -2.22 -10.36
N SER A 171 13.26 -1.33 -9.38
CA SER A 171 11.95 -0.73 -9.12
C SER A 171 11.45 0.08 -10.32
N LYS A 172 12.33 0.87 -10.96
CA LYS A 172 11.98 1.66 -12.14
C LYS A 172 11.66 0.80 -13.36
N ALA A 173 12.43 -0.26 -13.59
CA ALA A 173 12.16 -1.19 -14.69
C ALA A 173 10.84 -1.94 -14.48
N LEU A 174 10.57 -2.41 -13.25
CA LEU A 174 9.32 -3.09 -12.91
C LEU A 174 8.11 -2.18 -13.10
N LEU A 175 8.19 -0.91 -12.69
CA LEU A 175 7.14 0.09 -12.95
C LEU A 175 6.90 0.28 -14.45
N ALA A 176 7.95 0.52 -15.23
CA ALA A 176 7.82 0.75 -16.67
C ALA A 176 7.23 -0.47 -17.42
N VAL A 177 7.57 -1.68 -16.99
CA VAL A 177 6.99 -2.92 -17.54
C VAL A 177 5.54 -3.11 -17.09
N ALA A 178 5.23 -2.81 -15.83
CA ALA A 178 3.88 -2.89 -15.30
C ALA A 178 2.91 -1.99 -16.07
N ASP A 179 3.33 -0.77 -16.41
CA ASP A 179 2.49 0.16 -17.15
C ASP A 179 2.13 -0.38 -18.55
N ILE A 180 3.06 -1.03 -19.24
CA ILE A 180 2.81 -1.68 -20.55
C ILE A 180 1.86 -2.86 -20.44
N ILE A 181 2.09 -3.76 -19.47
CA ILE A 181 1.27 -4.97 -19.30
C ILE A 181 -0.16 -4.60 -18.91
N THR A 182 -0.35 -3.44 -18.28
CA THR A 182 -1.61 -3.02 -17.70
C THR A 182 -2.37 -1.97 -18.51
N ASP A 183 -2.22 -1.95 -19.84
CA ASP A 183 -3.00 -1.04 -20.70
C ASP A 183 -4.54 -1.18 -20.52
N SER A 184 -5.02 -2.39 -20.14
CA SER A 184 -6.44 -2.61 -19.86
C SER A 184 -6.80 -2.45 -18.38
N GLN A 185 -8.01 -1.94 -18.09
CA GLN A 185 -8.51 -1.80 -16.72
C GLN A 185 -8.54 -3.14 -15.95
N ALA A 186 -8.87 -4.24 -16.63
CA ALA A 186 -8.86 -5.57 -16.03
C ALA A 186 -7.42 -6.06 -15.75
N GLY A 187 -6.49 -5.76 -16.66
CA GLY A 187 -5.06 -6.05 -16.49
C GLY A 187 -4.46 -5.30 -15.30
N LYS A 188 -4.76 -4.00 -15.16
CA LYS A 188 -4.41 -3.22 -13.94
C LYS A 188 -4.90 -3.95 -12.72
N ASN A 189 -6.18 -4.30 -12.69
CA ASN A 189 -6.77 -4.91 -11.49
C ASN A 189 -6.07 -6.21 -11.07
N ILE A 190 -5.86 -7.11 -12.02
CA ILE A 190 -5.20 -8.39 -11.76
C ILE A 190 -3.75 -8.16 -11.31
N PHE A 191 -3.02 -7.29 -12.01
CA PHE A 191 -1.62 -6.99 -11.70
C PHE A 191 -1.46 -6.50 -10.25
N TYR A 192 -2.28 -5.53 -9.81
CA TYR A 192 -2.20 -5.03 -8.44
C TYR A 192 -2.62 -6.05 -7.39
N VAL A 193 -3.64 -6.87 -7.66
CA VAL A 193 -4.02 -7.96 -6.73
C VAL A 193 -2.84 -8.92 -6.54
N VAL A 194 -2.17 -9.29 -7.63
CA VAL A 194 -0.98 -10.16 -7.58
C VAL A 194 0.16 -9.47 -6.82
N VAL A 195 0.45 -8.19 -7.11
CA VAL A 195 1.51 -7.44 -6.42
C VAL A 195 1.24 -7.29 -4.93
N ILE A 196 0.01 -6.95 -4.53
CA ILE A 196 -0.41 -6.87 -3.13
C ILE A 196 -0.28 -8.23 -2.46
N MET A 197 -0.74 -9.30 -3.12
CA MET A 197 -0.65 -10.66 -2.58
C MET A 197 0.81 -11.08 -2.37
N LEU A 198 1.69 -10.82 -3.35
CA LEU A 198 3.13 -11.09 -3.23
C LEU A 198 3.77 -10.24 -2.13
N PHE A 199 3.42 -8.96 -2.02
CA PHE A 199 3.92 -8.06 -0.99
C PHE A 199 3.53 -8.55 0.41
N VAL A 200 2.25 -8.86 0.62
CA VAL A 200 1.73 -9.35 1.91
C VAL A 200 2.34 -10.70 2.25
N ALA A 201 2.44 -11.63 1.29
CA ALA A 201 3.10 -12.91 1.51
C ALA A 201 4.56 -12.73 1.93
N LEU A 202 5.35 -11.93 1.21
CA LEU A 202 6.74 -11.66 1.56
C LEU A 202 6.88 -10.96 2.93
N ALA A 203 5.96 -10.04 3.26
CA ALA A 203 5.94 -9.35 4.56
C ALA A 203 5.64 -10.29 5.73
N GLN A 204 4.74 -11.26 5.53
CA GLN A 204 4.29 -12.18 6.57
C GLN A 204 5.16 -13.43 6.68
N MET A 205 5.93 -13.79 5.66
CA MET A 205 6.81 -14.97 5.68
C MET A 205 7.67 -15.09 6.96
N PRO A 206 8.35 -14.03 7.46
CA PRO A 206 9.10 -14.12 8.71
C PRO A 206 8.21 -14.46 9.91
N ASN A 207 7.00 -13.90 9.97
CA ASN A 207 6.04 -14.14 11.05
C ASN A 207 5.53 -15.59 11.00
N ILE A 208 5.14 -16.06 9.81
CA ILE A 208 4.68 -17.45 9.58
C ILE A 208 5.76 -18.44 10.00
N LEU A 209 7.01 -18.21 9.62
CA LEU A 209 8.13 -19.10 9.99
C LEU A 209 8.40 -19.10 11.50
N MET A 210 8.28 -17.94 12.14
CA MET A 210 8.49 -17.79 13.58
C MET A 210 7.39 -18.47 14.40
N ILE A 211 6.11 -18.28 14.02
CA ILE A 211 4.96 -18.85 14.73
C ILE A 211 4.94 -20.37 14.62
N ASN A 212 5.24 -20.93 13.46
CA ASN A 212 5.19 -22.37 13.21
C ASN A 212 6.43 -23.13 13.73
N GLU A 213 7.30 -22.45 14.50
CA GLU A 213 8.59 -22.97 15.00
C GLU A 213 9.39 -23.72 13.93
N VAL A 214 9.31 -23.27 12.67
CA VAL A 214 10.01 -23.93 11.56
C VAL A 214 11.48 -23.60 11.71
N SER A 215 12.21 -24.47 12.39
CA SER A 215 13.66 -24.43 12.50
C SER A 215 14.25 -24.78 11.14
N VAL A 216 14.38 -23.78 10.28
CA VAL A 216 15.14 -23.95 9.06
C VAL A 216 16.61 -24.04 9.46
N GLU A 217 17.14 -25.25 9.52
CA GLU A 217 18.57 -25.47 9.77
C GLU A 217 19.35 -24.63 8.76
N ALA A 218 20.24 -23.76 9.25
CA ALA A 218 21.00 -22.87 8.38
C ALA A 218 21.81 -23.65 7.32
N ALA A 219 22.21 -24.89 7.62
CA ALA A 219 22.86 -25.80 6.69
C ALA A 219 22.01 -26.07 5.43
N SER A 220 20.69 -26.21 5.58
CA SER A 220 19.75 -26.41 4.47
C SER A 220 19.60 -25.18 3.57
N LEU A 221 19.85 -23.98 4.12
CA LEU A 221 19.78 -22.71 3.38
C LEU A 221 21.08 -22.35 2.65
N ILE A 222 22.21 -22.98 2.97
CA ILE A 222 23.49 -22.74 2.28
C ILE A 222 23.39 -22.88 0.75
N PRO A 223 22.84 -23.96 0.16
CA PRO A 223 22.72 -24.07 -1.28
C PRO A 223 21.82 -22.98 -1.88
N VAL A 224 20.71 -22.65 -1.20
CA VAL A 224 19.81 -21.57 -1.61
C VAL A 224 20.52 -20.22 -1.58
N ALA A 225 21.25 -19.92 -0.50
CA ALA A 225 22.02 -18.69 -0.34
C ALA A 225 23.13 -18.56 -1.38
N ARG A 226 23.75 -19.65 -1.81
CA ARG A 226 24.73 -19.62 -2.91
C ARG A 226 24.05 -19.25 -4.23
N VAL A 227 22.89 -19.82 -4.55
CA VAL A 227 22.14 -19.46 -5.76
C VAL A 227 21.71 -18.00 -5.71
N PHE A 228 21.12 -17.56 -4.60
CA PHE A 228 20.69 -16.17 -4.42
C PHE A 228 21.86 -15.18 -4.35
N GLY A 229 23.02 -15.60 -3.83
CA GLY A 229 24.26 -14.83 -3.85
C GLY A 229 24.79 -14.59 -5.26
N TRP A 230 24.60 -15.54 -6.17
CA TRP A 230 24.94 -15.37 -7.59
C TRP A 230 23.90 -14.61 -8.40
N LEU A 231 22.65 -14.54 -7.93
CA LEU A 231 21.63 -13.73 -8.58
C LEU A 231 22.04 -12.24 -8.52
N PRO A 232 21.84 -11.47 -9.59
CA PRO A 232 22.25 -10.07 -9.61
C PRO A 232 21.60 -9.20 -8.53
N LEU A 233 20.45 -9.61 -7.98
CA LEU A 233 19.78 -8.97 -6.85
C LEU A 233 20.51 -9.22 -5.51
N GLY A 234 21.07 -10.41 -5.31
CA GLY A 234 21.77 -10.81 -4.09
C GLY A 234 23.27 -10.58 -4.14
N ALA A 235 23.86 -10.47 -5.33
CA ALA A 235 25.30 -10.30 -5.57
C ALA A 235 25.94 -9.14 -4.77
N PRO A 236 25.33 -7.93 -4.67
CA PRO A 236 25.91 -6.86 -3.87
C PRO A 236 26.08 -7.22 -2.39
N PHE A 237 25.26 -8.10 -1.84
CA PHE A 237 25.32 -8.52 -0.44
C PHE A 237 26.42 -9.55 -0.17
N MET A 238 27.02 -10.15 -1.22
CA MET A 238 28.15 -11.08 -1.09
C MET A 238 29.52 -10.40 -0.99
N LEU A 239 29.62 -9.14 -1.44
CA LEU A 239 30.88 -8.40 -1.51
C LEU A 239 31.68 -8.36 -0.19
N PRO A 240 31.08 -8.17 1.00
CA PRO A 240 31.80 -8.22 2.27
C PRO A 240 32.46 -9.56 2.57
N PHE A 241 31.81 -10.66 2.15
CA PHE A 241 32.26 -12.01 2.43
C PHE A 241 33.34 -12.46 1.45
N ASP A 242 33.27 -12.07 0.18
CA ASP A 242 34.35 -12.34 -0.78
C ASP A 242 35.66 -11.64 -0.37
N ALA A 243 35.55 -10.38 0.07
CA ALA A 243 36.69 -9.62 0.54
C ALA A 243 37.28 -10.18 1.85
N ALA A 244 36.42 -10.63 2.78
CA ALA A 244 36.85 -11.30 4.00
C ALA A 244 37.64 -12.59 3.72
N ASN A 245 37.23 -13.34 2.70
CA ASN A 245 37.87 -14.59 2.28
C ASN A 245 39.06 -14.38 1.30
N GLY A 246 39.41 -13.13 0.97
CA GLY A 246 40.48 -12.80 0.02
C GLY A 246 40.17 -13.15 -1.45
N GLN A 247 38.91 -13.41 -1.78
CA GLN A 247 38.44 -13.87 -3.08
C GLN A 247 38.11 -12.71 -4.04
N TRP A 248 39.12 -11.92 -4.39
CA TRP A 248 38.94 -10.71 -5.22
C TRP A 248 38.34 -10.97 -6.61
N LEU A 249 38.56 -12.16 -7.19
CA LEU A 249 37.95 -12.53 -8.46
C LEU A 249 36.42 -12.59 -8.36
N PHE A 250 35.89 -13.28 -7.35
CA PHE A 250 34.45 -13.38 -7.10
C PHE A 250 33.85 -12.02 -6.73
N TRP A 251 34.60 -11.21 -5.97
CA TRP A 251 34.23 -9.83 -5.67
C TRP A 251 33.97 -9.01 -6.96
N VAL A 252 34.90 -9.05 -7.92
CA VAL A 252 34.76 -8.34 -9.20
C VAL A 252 33.57 -8.90 -10.01
N LEU A 253 33.40 -10.22 -10.02
CA LEU A 253 32.28 -10.86 -10.73
C LEU A 253 30.92 -10.43 -10.15
N HIS A 254 30.77 -10.34 -8.83
CA HIS A 254 29.54 -9.86 -8.20
C HIS A 254 29.27 -8.38 -8.48
N VAL A 255 30.30 -7.53 -8.51
CA VAL A 255 30.14 -6.11 -8.94
C VAL A 255 29.67 -6.04 -10.39
N LEU A 256 30.30 -6.79 -11.29
CA LEU A 256 29.92 -6.82 -12.71
C LEU A 256 28.51 -7.36 -12.90
N CYS A 257 28.10 -8.37 -12.14
CA CYS A 257 26.76 -8.94 -12.17
C CYS A 257 25.69 -7.89 -11.79
N ALA A 258 25.91 -7.16 -10.70
CA ALA A 258 25.00 -6.09 -10.26
C ALA A 258 24.94 -4.92 -11.25
N LEU A 259 26.08 -4.51 -11.81
CA LEU A 259 26.13 -3.46 -12.84
C LEU A 259 25.46 -3.90 -14.14
N ALA A 260 25.62 -5.15 -14.53
CA ALA A 260 24.94 -5.73 -15.69
C ALA A 260 23.42 -5.71 -15.49
N LEU A 261 22.92 -6.07 -14.30
CA LEU A 261 21.49 -5.93 -13.99
C LEU A 261 21.02 -4.47 -14.08
N CYS A 262 21.78 -3.53 -13.52
CA CYS A 262 21.45 -2.10 -13.63
C CYS A 262 21.36 -1.64 -15.10
N ALA A 263 22.29 -2.08 -15.94
CA ALA A 263 22.29 -1.78 -17.37
C ALA A 263 21.08 -2.40 -18.08
N VAL A 264 20.76 -3.67 -17.80
CA VAL A 264 19.58 -4.35 -18.36
C VAL A 264 18.29 -3.65 -17.95
N CYS A 265 18.12 -3.33 -16.66
CA CYS A 265 16.97 -2.58 -16.15
C CYS A 265 16.85 -1.21 -16.83
N PHE A 266 17.98 -0.53 -17.06
CA PHE A 266 18.01 0.73 -17.80
C PHE A 266 17.56 0.54 -19.26
N LEU A 267 18.04 -0.48 -19.95
CA LEU A 267 17.63 -0.77 -21.33
C LEU A 267 16.15 -1.16 -21.43
N VAL A 268 15.65 -1.96 -20.49
CA VAL A 268 14.23 -2.34 -20.43
C VAL A 268 13.34 -1.11 -20.26
N SER A 269 13.69 -0.21 -19.34
CA SER A 269 12.91 1.02 -19.15
C SER A 269 12.98 1.97 -20.35
N GLN A 270 14.10 2.01 -21.08
CA GLN A 270 14.20 2.76 -22.35
C GLN A 270 13.28 2.15 -23.42
N TRP A 271 13.29 0.82 -23.54
CA TRP A 271 12.44 0.10 -24.47
C TRP A 271 10.96 0.33 -24.16
N CYS A 272 10.58 0.27 -22.87
CA CYS A 272 9.21 0.52 -22.45
C CYS A 272 8.74 1.93 -22.84
N LEU A 273 9.57 2.95 -22.59
CA LEU A 273 9.26 4.33 -22.98
C LEU A 273 9.06 4.47 -24.49
N HIS A 274 9.94 3.87 -25.28
CA HIS A 274 9.84 3.91 -26.73
C HIS A 274 8.55 3.24 -27.23
N TRP A 275 8.20 2.10 -26.62
CA TRP A 275 6.98 1.37 -26.94
C TRP A 275 5.71 2.17 -26.65
N GLN A 276 5.62 2.79 -25.47
CA GLN A 276 4.49 3.64 -25.09
C GLN A 276 4.31 4.81 -26.07
N ARG A 277 5.39 5.51 -26.43
CA ARG A 277 5.32 6.64 -27.39
C ARG A 277 4.85 6.24 -28.79
N THR A 278 5.07 5.00 -29.20
CA THR A 278 4.72 4.50 -30.54
C THR A 278 3.34 3.84 -30.58
N HIS A 279 2.83 3.35 -29.45
CA HIS A 279 1.60 2.55 -29.38
C HIS A 279 0.45 3.21 -28.59
N SER A 280 0.64 4.36 -27.93
CA SER A 280 -0.44 5.11 -27.27
C SER A 280 -1.45 5.67 -28.27
N SER A 281 -2.39 4.83 -28.68
CA SER A 281 -3.62 5.22 -29.37
C SER A 281 -4.73 5.24 -28.32
N ASP A 282 -5.10 6.42 -27.84
CA ASP A 282 -6.32 6.62 -27.02
C ASP A 282 -7.57 6.37 -27.88
N ALA A 283 -7.80 5.11 -28.26
CA ALA A 283 -9.08 4.68 -28.80
C ALA A 283 -10.04 4.56 -27.61
N VAL A 284 -10.66 5.68 -27.23
CA VAL A 284 -11.80 5.72 -26.32
C VAL A 284 -12.89 4.85 -26.92
N ARG A 285 -12.90 3.56 -26.56
CA ARG A 285 -13.91 2.62 -27.00
C ARG A 285 -15.16 2.92 -26.20
N SER A 286 -15.99 3.84 -26.70
CA SER A 286 -17.29 4.13 -26.12
C SER A 286 -18.15 2.87 -26.17
N LYS A 287 -18.22 2.12 -25.08
CA LYS A 287 -19.20 1.05 -24.95
C LYS A 287 -20.58 1.69 -24.86
N ALA A 288 -21.46 1.35 -25.80
CA ALA A 288 -22.85 1.80 -25.80
C ALA A 288 -23.49 1.51 -24.42
N ALA A 289 -24.14 2.51 -23.83
CA ALA A 289 -24.78 2.39 -22.53
C ALA A 289 -25.93 1.36 -22.60
N LYS A 290 -25.80 0.23 -21.88
CA LYS A 290 -26.86 -0.77 -21.73
C LYS A 290 -27.83 -0.37 -20.61
N GLY A 291 -29.00 0.16 -20.96
CA GLY A 291 -30.17 0.33 -20.08
C GLY A 291 -29.98 1.18 -18.81
N LEU A 292 -31.02 1.25 -17.97
CA LEU A 292 -31.03 2.02 -16.70
C LEU A 292 -30.24 1.34 -15.56
N GLY A 293 -29.83 0.08 -15.71
CA GLY A 293 -29.01 -0.63 -14.71
C GLY A 293 -29.68 -0.70 -13.32
N LEU A 294 -28.90 -0.43 -12.26
CA LEU A 294 -29.38 -0.47 -10.86
C LEU A 294 -30.50 0.54 -10.58
N PHE A 295 -30.65 1.60 -11.38
CA PHE A 295 -31.74 2.57 -11.23
C PHE A 295 -33.11 1.94 -11.46
N SER A 296 -33.21 0.85 -12.24
CA SER A 296 -34.47 0.11 -12.44
C SER A 296 -34.88 -0.77 -11.26
N ARG A 297 -33.97 -1.02 -10.30
CA ARG A 297 -34.19 -1.96 -9.18
C ARG A 297 -34.30 -1.26 -7.82
N MET A 298 -33.98 0.03 -7.76
CA MET A 298 -34.06 0.80 -6.52
C MET A 298 -35.43 1.49 -6.40
N PRO A 299 -35.90 1.75 -5.18
CA PRO A 299 -37.12 2.52 -4.95
C PRO A 299 -37.05 3.90 -5.61
N ASP A 300 -38.19 4.40 -6.09
CA ASP A 300 -38.32 5.76 -6.63
C ASP A 300 -38.34 6.79 -5.49
N SER A 301 -37.16 7.04 -4.92
CA SER A 301 -36.93 8.01 -3.87
C SER A 301 -35.50 8.58 -3.96
N PRO A 302 -35.22 9.75 -3.36
CA PRO A 302 -33.87 10.33 -3.39
C PRO A 302 -32.79 9.37 -2.87
N SER A 303 -33.07 8.66 -1.76
CA SER A 303 -32.15 7.66 -1.21
C SER A 303 -31.99 6.43 -2.12
N GLY A 304 -33.03 6.03 -2.85
CA GLY A 304 -32.97 4.96 -3.85
C GLY A 304 -32.10 5.34 -5.06
N ALA A 305 -32.23 6.56 -5.57
CA ALA A 305 -31.39 7.07 -6.66
C ALA A 305 -29.91 7.12 -6.27
N ILE A 306 -29.60 7.54 -5.03
CA ILE A 306 -28.23 7.58 -4.50
C ILE A 306 -27.69 6.16 -4.31
N SER A 307 -28.50 5.23 -3.81
CA SER A 307 -28.16 3.80 -3.71
C SER A 307 -27.80 3.22 -5.09
N ALA A 308 -28.60 3.52 -6.13
CA ALA A 308 -28.37 3.05 -7.49
C ALA A 308 -27.09 3.65 -8.10
N ARG A 309 -26.83 4.94 -7.87
CA ARG A 309 -25.59 5.61 -8.29
C ARG A 309 -24.38 4.96 -7.64
N LEU A 310 -24.38 4.85 -6.31
CA LEU A 310 -23.28 4.27 -5.55
C LEU A 310 -23.01 2.83 -5.98
N GLY A 311 -24.03 1.98 -6.06
CA GLY A 311 -23.87 0.59 -6.51
C GLY A 311 -23.33 0.49 -7.96
N SER A 312 -23.71 1.43 -8.82
CA SER A 312 -23.19 1.50 -10.19
C SER A 312 -21.72 1.94 -10.24
N LEU A 313 -21.31 2.85 -9.34
CA LEU A 313 -19.92 3.29 -9.18
C LEU A 313 -19.06 2.16 -8.62
N LEU A 314 -19.47 1.51 -7.52
CA LEU A 314 -18.76 0.38 -6.91
C LEU A 314 -18.49 -0.75 -7.92
N ARG A 315 -19.44 -1.02 -8.82
CA ARG A 315 -19.27 -2.06 -9.86
C ARG A 315 -18.29 -1.66 -10.97
N ARG A 316 -18.09 -0.36 -11.21
CA ARG A 316 -17.20 0.17 -12.25
C ARG A 316 -15.83 0.54 -11.71
N ASP A 317 -15.75 0.87 -10.41
CA ASP A 317 -14.55 1.40 -9.79
C ASP A 317 -13.69 0.29 -9.19
N ALA A 318 -12.66 -0.06 -9.95
CA ALA A 318 -11.59 -0.96 -9.55
C ALA A 318 -10.98 -0.64 -8.18
N ARG A 319 -10.85 0.66 -7.84
CA ARG A 319 -10.15 1.13 -6.62
C ARG A 319 -10.82 0.60 -5.37
N GLN A 320 -12.15 0.62 -5.37
CA GLN A 320 -12.96 0.19 -4.23
C GLN A 320 -13.02 -1.34 -4.17
N SER A 321 -13.07 -2.02 -5.32
CA SER A 321 -13.12 -3.49 -5.38
C SER A 321 -11.92 -4.18 -4.72
N MET A 322 -10.73 -3.58 -4.79
CA MET A 322 -9.52 -4.15 -4.20
C MET A 322 -9.48 -4.11 -2.68
N MET A 323 -10.09 -3.09 -2.07
CA MET A 323 -10.14 -3.00 -0.61
C MET A 323 -10.95 -4.14 0.00
N TYR A 324 -11.92 -4.69 -0.74
CA TYR A 324 -12.65 -5.88 -0.29
C TYR A 324 -11.83 -7.16 -0.31
N ILE A 325 -10.67 -7.21 -0.99
CA ILE A 325 -9.82 -8.41 -0.97
C ILE A 325 -9.05 -8.52 0.37
N MET A 326 -8.76 -7.39 1.03
CA MET A 326 -7.97 -7.39 2.27
C MET A 326 -8.53 -8.27 3.39
N PRO A 327 -9.83 -8.17 3.75
CA PRO A 327 -10.44 -9.07 4.72
C PRO A 327 -10.24 -10.57 4.42
N LEU A 328 -10.29 -10.97 3.14
CA LEU A 328 -10.03 -12.36 2.75
C LEU A 328 -8.57 -12.74 3.01
N PHE A 329 -7.62 -11.83 2.76
CA PHE A 329 -6.21 -12.07 3.05
C PHE A 329 -5.95 -12.31 4.54
N PHE A 330 -6.61 -11.59 5.45
CA PHE A 330 -6.46 -11.86 6.89
C PHE A 330 -6.87 -13.28 7.27
N VAL A 331 -8.01 -13.75 6.72
CA VAL A 331 -8.47 -15.14 6.95
C VAL A 331 -7.44 -16.15 6.42
N VAL A 332 -6.91 -15.93 5.22
CA VAL A 332 -5.90 -16.83 4.62
C VAL A 332 -4.59 -16.82 5.42
N ILE A 333 -4.08 -15.65 5.79
CA ILE A 333 -2.82 -15.53 6.56
C ILE A 333 -2.97 -16.21 7.91
N PHE A 334 -4.06 -15.94 8.64
CA PHE A 334 -4.28 -16.55 9.95
C PHE A 334 -4.59 -18.04 9.87
N ALA A 335 -5.13 -18.53 8.74
CA ALA A 335 -5.22 -19.96 8.48
C ALA A 335 -3.84 -20.61 8.32
N LEU A 336 -2.90 -19.94 7.62
CA LEU A 336 -1.53 -20.44 7.45
C LEU A 336 -0.71 -20.38 8.75
N GLU A 337 -1.00 -19.42 9.62
CA GLU A 337 -0.39 -19.26 10.95
C GLU A 337 -1.07 -20.13 12.03
N ASN A 338 -2.15 -20.86 11.71
CA ASN A 338 -3.01 -21.50 12.69
C ASN A 338 -2.38 -22.67 13.46
N LYS A 339 -1.37 -23.32 12.89
CA LYS A 339 -0.96 -24.72 13.19
C LYS A 339 -0.87 -25.06 14.68
N ASP A 340 -0.38 -24.13 15.51
CA ASP A 340 -0.15 -24.35 16.94
C ASP A 340 -0.99 -23.42 17.87
N ILE A 341 -1.82 -22.53 17.31
CA ILE A 341 -2.64 -21.55 18.08
C ILE A 341 -4.08 -22.04 18.27
N GLY A 342 -4.62 -22.71 17.24
CA GLY A 342 -5.97 -23.28 17.24
C GLY A 342 -7.02 -22.45 16.48
N PRO A 343 -8.23 -23.01 16.25
CA PRO A 343 -9.23 -22.50 15.31
C PRO A 343 -9.67 -21.04 15.50
N TRP A 344 -9.70 -20.56 16.74
CA TRP A 344 -10.11 -19.20 17.10
C TRP A 344 -9.25 -18.12 16.42
N PHE A 345 -7.99 -18.44 16.08
CA PHE A 345 -7.09 -17.50 15.41
C PHE A 345 -7.54 -17.20 13.97
N VAL A 346 -8.11 -18.17 13.24
CA VAL A 346 -8.67 -17.90 11.89
C VAL A 346 -9.88 -16.96 11.98
N TRP A 347 -10.70 -17.12 13.01
CA TRP A 347 -11.86 -16.23 13.26
C TRP A 347 -11.47 -14.79 13.56
N MET A 348 -10.26 -14.53 14.07
CA MET A 348 -9.72 -13.16 14.18
C MET A 348 -9.63 -12.47 12.81
N GLY A 349 -9.38 -13.23 11.73
CA GLY A 349 -9.33 -12.68 10.38
C GLY A 349 -10.70 -12.17 9.93
N VAL A 350 -11.77 -12.87 10.29
CA VAL A 350 -13.16 -12.43 10.04
C VAL A 350 -13.48 -11.20 10.89
N LEU A 351 -13.06 -11.19 12.16
CA LEU A 351 -13.25 -10.04 13.07
C LEU A 351 -12.58 -8.77 12.53
N LEU A 352 -11.29 -8.85 12.18
CA LEU A 352 -10.54 -7.76 11.55
C LEU A 352 -11.12 -7.37 10.19
N GLY A 353 -11.72 -8.31 9.46
CA GLY A 353 -12.45 -8.02 8.23
C GLY A 353 -13.51 -6.93 8.40
N GLY A 354 -14.25 -6.92 9.52
CA GLY A 354 -15.29 -5.93 9.78
C GLY A 354 -14.77 -4.49 9.79
N MET A 355 -13.55 -4.28 10.30
CA MET A 355 -12.90 -2.97 10.33
C MET A 355 -12.54 -2.42 8.95
N PHE A 356 -12.13 -3.29 8.02
CA PHE A 356 -11.58 -2.91 6.72
C PHE A 356 -12.62 -2.77 5.61
N ILE A 357 -13.76 -3.45 5.70
CA ILE A 357 -14.79 -3.43 4.65
C ILE A 357 -15.32 -2.00 4.39
N SER A 358 -15.51 -1.21 5.44
CA SER A 358 -16.01 0.18 5.36
C SER A 358 -14.93 1.24 5.14
N LEU A 359 -13.67 0.84 4.93
CA LEU A 359 -12.54 1.75 4.69
C LEU A 359 -12.71 2.59 3.41
N THR A 360 -13.35 2.03 2.38
CA THR A 360 -13.65 2.73 1.12
C THR A 360 -14.62 3.89 1.34
N GLU A 361 -15.64 3.69 2.19
CA GLU A 361 -16.65 4.70 2.45
C GLU A 361 -16.13 5.83 3.34
N SER A 362 -15.05 5.62 4.10
CA SER A 362 -14.45 6.67 4.92
C SER A 362 -14.02 7.90 4.12
N ASN A 363 -13.90 7.77 2.78
CA ASN A 363 -13.65 8.86 1.84
C ASN A 363 -14.58 8.77 0.59
N GLY A 364 -15.77 8.19 0.75
CA GLY A 364 -16.73 7.91 -0.33
C GLY A 364 -17.13 9.13 -1.16
N LEU A 365 -17.22 10.33 -0.59
CA LEU A 365 -17.54 11.57 -1.33
C LEU A 365 -16.41 11.96 -2.28
N ALA A 366 -15.15 11.70 -1.92
CA ALA A 366 -14.03 11.91 -2.82
C ALA A 366 -14.01 10.86 -3.96
N TYR A 367 -14.46 9.63 -3.69
CA TYR A 367 -14.64 8.60 -4.73
C TYR A 367 -15.76 8.95 -5.71
N ASP A 368 -16.85 9.56 -5.24
CA ASP A 368 -17.94 10.08 -6.09
C ASP A 368 -17.48 11.25 -6.98
N GLY A 369 -16.46 11.99 -6.55
CA GLY A 369 -15.88 13.11 -7.28
C GLY A 369 -16.91 14.20 -7.57
N GLN A 370 -16.82 14.84 -8.74
CA GLN A 370 -17.75 15.90 -9.13
C GLN A 370 -19.19 15.40 -9.38
N GLY A 371 -19.44 14.09 -9.40
CA GLY A 371 -20.80 13.55 -9.47
C GLY A 371 -21.68 13.98 -8.30
N PHE A 372 -21.08 14.30 -7.14
CA PHE A 372 -21.79 14.84 -5.98
C PHE A 372 -22.37 16.24 -6.22
N VAL A 373 -21.85 17.02 -7.16
CA VAL A 373 -22.33 18.39 -7.42
C VAL A 373 -23.80 18.39 -7.88
N MET A 374 -24.19 17.41 -8.70
CA MET A 374 -25.57 17.28 -9.17
C MET A 374 -26.55 17.02 -8.02
N GLU A 375 -26.11 16.30 -7.00
CA GLU A 375 -26.91 16.01 -5.82
C GLU A 375 -27.14 17.27 -4.96
N VAL A 376 -26.11 18.10 -4.83
CA VAL A 376 -26.20 19.40 -4.15
C VAL A 376 -27.14 20.35 -4.91
N ILE A 377 -27.04 20.41 -6.25
CA ILE A 377 -27.91 21.24 -7.09
C ILE A 377 -29.37 20.79 -7.00
N ALA A 378 -29.62 19.48 -6.95
CA ALA A 378 -30.96 18.92 -6.79
C ALA A 378 -31.56 19.16 -5.39
N GLY A 379 -30.78 19.70 -4.44
CA GLY A 379 -31.27 20.04 -3.10
C GLY A 379 -31.62 18.82 -2.26
N THR A 380 -30.95 17.68 -2.47
CA THR A 380 -31.21 16.48 -1.67
C THR A 380 -30.92 16.72 -0.19
N ARG A 381 -31.76 16.16 0.68
CA ARG A 381 -31.52 16.24 2.11
C ARG A 381 -30.32 15.36 2.43
N ALA A 382 -29.40 15.88 3.24
CA ALA A 382 -28.22 15.13 3.65
C ALA A 382 -28.53 13.75 4.27
N ILE A 383 -29.66 13.60 4.98
CA ILE A 383 -30.05 12.31 5.55
C ILE A 383 -30.43 11.27 4.49
N ASP A 384 -30.99 11.69 3.35
CA ASP A 384 -31.37 10.78 2.27
C ASP A 384 -30.13 10.22 1.56
N ASP A 385 -29.07 11.02 1.47
CA ASP A 385 -27.75 10.61 0.98
C ASP A 385 -27.09 9.57 1.89
N ARG A 386 -26.94 9.88 3.18
CA ARG A 386 -26.33 8.94 4.14
C ARG A 386 -27.13 7.64 4.20
N THR A 387 -28.46 7.70 4.24
CA THR A 387 -29.31 6.49 4.26
C THR A 387 -29.16 5.66 2.98
N GLY A 388 -29.03 6.30 1.82
CA GLY A 388 -28.80 5.62 0.55
C GLY A 388 -27.46 4.89 0.50
N ARG A 389 -26.40 5.50 1.05
CA ARG A 389 -25.07 4.90 1.15
C ARG A 389 -25.06 3.72 2.12
N VAL A 390 -25.56 3.94 3.34
CA VAL A 390 -25.67 2.92 4.38
C VAL A 390 -26.40 1.68 3.86
N ARG A 391 -27.47 1.83 3.07
CA ARG A 391 -28.19 0.69 2.49
C ARG A 391 -27.28 -0.22 1.65
N ILE A 392 -26.44 0.36 0.79
CA ILE A 392 -25.56 -0.42 -0.10
C ILE A 392 -24.43 -1.08 0.70
N TYR A 393 -23.75 -0.33 1.57
CA TYR A 393 -22.66 -0.88 2.36
C TYR A 393 -23.13 -1.91 3.37
N LEU A 394 -24.28 -1.72 4.03
CA LEU A 394 -24.82 -2.71 4.95
C LEU A 394 -25.11 -4.06 4.26
N ILE A 395 -25.58 -4.03 3.01
CA ILE A 395 -25.76 -5.24 2.20
C ILE A 395 -24.40 -5.89 1.91
N ILE A 396 -23.40 -5.09 1.52
CA ILE A 396 -22.05 -5.57 1.25
C ILE A 396 -21.43 -6.18 2.52
N ASP A 397 -21.42 -5.47 3.64
CA ASP A 397 -20.90 -5.91 4.93
C ASP A 397 -21.52 -7.23 5.35
N THR A 398 -22.85 -7.34 5.26
CA THR A 398 -23.58 -8.54 5.67
C THR A 398 -23.26 -9.73 4.78
N VAL A 399 -23.33 -9.57 3.46
CA VAL A 399 -23.04 -10.66 2.50
C VAL A 399 -21.57 -11.06 2.61
N TYR A 400 -20.67 -10.10 2.73
CA TYR A 400 -19.24 -10.34 2.75
C TYR A 400 -18.79 -11.06 4.02
N ILE A 401 -19.28 -10.63 5.20
CA ILE A 401 -19.00 -11.33 6.47
C ILE A 401 -19.59 -12.73 6.45
N ALA A 402 -20.80 -12.91 5.91
CA ALA A 402 -21.37 -14.25 5.75
C ALA A 402 -20.48 -15.15 4.87
N LEU A 403 -19.98 -14.65 3.74
CA LEU A 403 -19.06 -15.39 2.87
C LEU A 403 -17.75 -15.73 3.58
N LEU A 404 -17.11 -14.77 4.25
CA LEU A 404 -15.90 -15.04 5.03
C LEU A 404 -16.16 -16.08 6.12
N SER A 405 -17.30 -16.01 6.78
CA SER A 405 -17.67 -16.96 7.84
C SER A 405 -17.81 -18.38 7.30
N VAL A 406 -18.42 -18.56 6.12
CA VAL A 406 -18.50 -19.87 5.45
C VAL A 406 -17.11 -20.40 5.09
N ILE A 407 -16.24 -19.54 4.54
CA ILE A 407 -14.85 -19.92 4.24
C ILE A 407 -14.13 -20.36 5.51
N THR A 408 -14.25 -19.60 6.60
CA THR A 408 -13.62 -19.92 7.88
C THR A 408 -14.17 -21.23 8.45
N PHE A 409 -15.47 -21.49 8.39
CA PHE A 409 -16.03 -22.79 8.80
C PHE A 409 -15.42 -23.96 8.04
N ILE A 410 -15.21 -23.82 6.72
CA ILE A 410 -14.59 -24.87 5.90
C ILE A 410 -13.14 -25.11 6.33
N ILE A 411 -12.39 -24.05 6.63
CA ILE A 411 -10.98 -24.12 7.04
C ILE A 411 -10.84 -24.72 8.44
N THR A 412 -11.64 -24.26 9.41
CA THR A 412 -11.46 -24.63 10.82
C THR A 412 -12.18 -25.92 11.22
N GLY A 413 -13.23 -26.31 10.50
CA GLY A 413 -14.06 -27.46 10.86
C GLY A 413 -14.97 -27.21 12.08
N ASP A 414 -15.04 -25.98 12.61
CA ASP A 414 -15.80 -25.66 13.83
C ASP A 414 -17.30 -25.94 13.75
N TRP A 415 -17.83 -26.13 12.54
CA TRP A 415 -19.20 -26.54 12.29
C TRP A 415 -19.54 -27.93 12.85
N SER A 416 -18.54 -28.79 13.10
CA SER A 416 -18.75 -30.16 13.58
C SER A 416 -19.04 -30.25 15.09
N SER A 417 -18.73 -29.21 15.86
CA SER A 417 -18.82 -29.23 17.32
C SER A 417 -19.74 -28.11 17.86
N PRO A 418 -20.56 -28.38 18.90
CA PRO A 418 -21.41 -27.35 19.50
C PRO A 418 -20.63 -26.17 20.10
N SER A 419 -19.46 -26.44 20.69
CA SER A 419 -18.55 -25.42 21.22
C SER A 419 -17.93 -24.57 20.11
N GLY A 420 -17.53 -25.20 18.99
CA GLY A 420 -17.01 -24.51 17.81
C GLY A 420 -18.07 -23.59 17.18
N LEU A 421 -19.32 -24.06 17.06
CA LEU A 421 -20.44 -23.24 16.60
C LEU A 421 -20.67 -22.02 17.49
N ALA A 422 -20.69 -22.20 18.82
CA ALA A 422 -20.89 -21.10 19.76
C ALA A 422 -19.77 -20.03 19.66
N GLY A 423 -18.51 -20.47 19.55
CA GLY A 423 -17.37 -19.57 19.33
C GLY A 423 -17.46 -18.85 17.98
N ALA A 424 -17.75 -19.58 16.91
CA ALA A 424 -17.91 -19.03 15.57
C ALA A 424 -19.01 -17.96 15.52
N PHE A 425 -20.23 -18.25 16.03
CA PHE A 425 -21.31 -17.27 16.05
C PHE A 425 -20.97 -16.01 16.85
N THR A 426 -20.18 -16.15 17.92
CA THR A 426 -19.68 -15.01 18.69
C THR A 426 -18.77 -14.14 17.84
N PHE A 427 -17.83 -14.72 17.10
CA PHE A 427 -16.96 -13.98 16.17
C PHE A 427 -17.70 -13.37 14.99
N ILE A 428 -18.68 -14.07 14.43
CA ILE A 428 -19.51 -13.57 13.33
C ILE A 428 -20.32 -12.35 13.80
N ALA A 429 -20.97 -12.44 14.95
CA ALA A 429 -21.73 -11.33 15.51
C ALA A 429 -20.84 -10.15 15.90
N ALA A 430 -19.65 -10.42 16.48
CA ALA A 430 -18.66 -9.40 16.80
C ALA A 430 -18.13 -8.70 15.54
N SER A 431 -17.82 -9.48 14.49
CA SER A 431 -17.37 -8.95 13.19
C SER A 431 -18.44 -8.09 12.53
N TRP A 432 -19.69 -8.58 12.48
CA TRP A 432 -20.80 -7.82 11.89
C TRP A 432 -21.10 -6.56 12.70
N GLY A 433 -21.14 -6.66 14.03
CA GLY A 433 -21.29 -5.51 14.92
C GLY A 433 -20.19 -4.46 14.71
N TRP A 434 -18.94 -4.90 14.53
CA TRP A 434 -17.83 -4.01 14.21
C TRP A 434 -17.99 -3.37 12.83
N ALA A 435 -18.28 -4.14 11.79
CA ALA A 435 -18.47 -3.60 10.43
C ALA A 435 -19.53 -2.51 10.37
N VAL A 436 -20.66 -2.76 11.04
CA VAL A 436 -21.77 -1.81 11.14
C VAL A 436 -21.36 -0.57 11.95
N ALA A 437 -20.60 -0.73 13.04
CA ALA A 437 -20.04 0.41 13.79
C ALA A 437 -19.06 1.22 12.93
N SER A 438 -18.16 0.54 12.22
CA SER A 438 -17.18 1.12 11.30
C SER A 438 -17.83 1.88 10.16
N LEU A 439 -18.94 1.37 9.62
CA LEU A 439 -19.76 2.07 8.62
C LEU A 439 -20.33 3.38 9.19
N GLY A 440 -20.85 3.36 10.42
CA GLY A 440 -21.27 4.58 11.10
C GLY A 440 -20.14 5.60 11.26
N VAL A 441 -18.95 5.15 11.66
CA VAL A 441 -17.75 6.00 11.72
C VAL A 441 -17.39 6.55 10.33
N ALA A 442 -17.48 5.72 9.28
CA ALA A 442 -17.17 6.11 7.91
C ALA A 442 -18.09 7.24 7.41
N GLU A 443 -19.40 7.14 7.66
CA GLU A 443 -20.39 8.16 7.28
C GLU A 443 -20.07 9.54 7.89
N MET A 444 -19.57 9.57 9.12
CA MET A 444 -19.11 10.80 9.77
C MET A 444 -17.76 11.28 9.21
N PHE A 445 -16.81 10.35 9.02
CA PHE A 445 -15.44 10.67 8.60
C PHE A 445 -15.41 11.27 7.19
N ASN A 446 -16.17 10.67 6.28
CA ASN A 446 -16.29 11.07 4.88
C ASN A 446 -16.76 12.52 4.70
N CYS A 447 -17.62 13.02 5.58
CA CYS A 447 -18.08 14.41 5.57
C CYS A 447 -17.10 15.39 6.26
N SER A 448 -16.21 14.86 7.10
CA SER A 448 -15.34 15.64 7.97
C SER A 448 -13.99 15.91 7.32
N VAL A 449 -13.38 14.86 6.77
CA VAL A 449 -12.00 14.87 6.30
C VAL A 449 -11.93 14.15 4.97
N LEU A 450 -11.80 14.93 3.90
CA LEU A 450 -11.66 14.41 2.55
C LEU A 450 -10.20 14.45 2.14
N TYR A 451 -9.77 13.42 1.41
CA TYR A 451 -8.48 13.39 0.75
C TYR A 451 -8.65 13.01 -0.71
N PRO A 452 -7.76 13.49 -1.59
CA PRO A 452 -7.92 13.20 -3.02
C PRO A 452 -7.75 11.71 -3.25
N VAL A 453 -8.49 11.15 -4.19
CA VAL A 453 -8.40 9.74 -4.58
C VAL A 453 -7.62 9.61 -5.90
N PRO A 454 -6.99 8.46 -6.18
CA PRO A 454 -6.39 8.17 -7.50
C PRO A 454 -7.39 8.40 -8.65
N SER A 455 -6.98 8.66 -9.88
CA SER A 455 -7.96 8.81 -10.97
C SER A 455 -8.56 7.45 -11.38
N MET A 456 -9.76 7.40 -11.97
CA MET A 456 -10.32 6.13 -12.47
C MET A 456 -9.49 5.53 -13.62
N ALA A 457 -8.80 6.37 -14.41
CA ALA A 457 -7.94 5.94 -15.51
C ALA A 457 -6.59 5.35 -15.02
N LYS A 458 -6.08 5.87 -13.89
CA LYS A 458 -4.88 5.38 -13.21
C LYS A 458 -5.23 5.12 -11.73
N PRO A 459 -5.90 3.99 -11.41
CA PRO A 459 -6.59 3.78 -10.13
C PRO A 459 -5.65 3.61 -8.92
N PHE A 460 -4.34 3.52 -9.15
CA PHE A 460 -3.33 3.24 -8.13
C PHE A 460 -2.23 4.29 -8.12
N THR A 461 -2.40 5.38 -8.89
CA THR A 461 -1.50 6.52 -8.85
C THR A 461 -2.07 7.59 -7.94
N ASN A 462 -1.40 7.84 -6.82
CA ASN A 462 -1.80 8.85 -5.86
C ASN A 462 -1.58 10.27 -6.42
N PRO A 463 -2.57 11.19 -6.34
CA PRO A 463 -2.37 12.59 -6.67
C PRO A 463 -1.23 13.24 -5.86
N GLN A 464 -0.37 13.95 -6.59
CA GLN A 464 0.90 14.48 -6.09
C GLN A 464 0.72 15.49 -4.97
N GLY A 465 1.65 15.48 -4.01
CA GLY A 465 1.65 16.40 -2.88
C GLY A 465 0.55 16.14 -1.84
N ARG A 466 -0.31 15.13 -2.03
CA ARG A 466 -1.33 14.77 -1.03
C ARG A 466 -1.22 13.32 -0.55
N GLY A 467 -0.17 12.59 -0.97
CA GLY A 467 0.15 11.23 -0.53
C GLY A 467 0.23 11.07 0.99
N ALA A 468 0.69 12.10 1.70
CA ALA A 468 0.70 12.14 3.15
C ALA A 468 -0.69 12.02 3.78
N ALA A 469 -1.63 12.83 3.27
CA ALA A 469 -3.01 12.83 3.72
C ALA A 469 -3.69 11.51 3.35
N GLN A 470 -3.39 10.97 2.16
CA GLN A 470 -3.87 9.66 1.72
C GLN A 470 -3.34 8.49 2.55
N ALA A 471 -2.13 8.58 3.13
CA ALA A 471 -1.62 7.54 4.02
C ALA A 471 -2.17 7.70 5.45
N PHE A 472 -2.21 8.94 5.97
CA PHE A 472 -2.52 9.21 7.36
C PHE A 472 -4.02 9.22 7.67
N LEU A 473 -4.87 9.72 6.77
CA LEU A 473 -6.30 9.87 7.04
C LEU A 473 -7.06 8.54 7.08
N PRO A 474 -6.76 7.55 6.22
CA PRO A 474 -7.27 6.19 6.40
C PRO A 474 -6.84 5.58 7.73
N PHE A 475 -5.61 5.86 8.18
CA PHE A 475 -5.13 5.39 9.49
C PHE A 475 -5.91 6.03 10.66
N LEU A 476 -6.28 7.31 10.58
CA LEU A 476 -7.16 7.91 11.58
C LEU A 476 -8.56 7.28 11.60
N TYR A 477 -9.15 7.00 10.43
CA TYR A 477 -10.39 6.24 10.36
C TYR A 477 -10.23 4.85 10.97
N MET A 478 -9.10 4.19 10.71
CA MET A 478 -8.77 2.88 11.23
C MET A 478 -8.72 2.89 12.77
N LEU A 479 -8.12 3.91 13.38
CA LEU A 479 -8.14 4.12 14.83
C LEU A 479 -9.54 4.42 15.37
N ALA A 480 -10.33 5.23 14.67
CA ALA A 480 -11.70 5.54 15.07
C ALA A 480 -12.61 4.29 14.98
N SER A 481 -12.40 3.46 13.97
CA SER A 481 -13.04 2.16 13.80
C SER A 481 -12.65 1.21 14.95
N LEU A 482 -11.37 1.17 15.34
CA LEU A 482 -10.91 0.41 16.51
C LEU A 482 -11.50 0.93 17.82
N ALA A 483 -11.65 2.25 17.96
CA ALA A 483 -12.33 2.83 19.12
C ALA A 483 -13.82 2.43 19.19
N SER A 484 -14.46 2.23 18.03
CA SER A 484 -15.89 1.86 17.97
C SER A 484 -16.18 0.45 18.50
N ILE A 485 -15.23 -0.49 18.43
CA ILE A 485 -15.41 -1.84 19.00
C ILE A 485 -15.14 -1.89 20.52
N LEU A 486 -14.54 -0.86 21.11
CA LEU A 486 -14.14 -0.86 22.54
C LEU A 486 -15.25 -1.32 23.50
N PRO A 487 -16.53 -0.89 23.39
CA PRO A 487 -17.58 -1.36 24.29
C PRO A 487 -17.74 -2.89 24.25
N THR A 488 -17.73 -3.48 23.05
CA THR A 488 -17.79 -4.93 22.86
C THR A 488 -16.51 -5.62 23.36
N ALA A 489 -15.34 -5.04 23.07
CA ALA A 489 -14.05 -5.57 23.50
C ALA A 489 -13.91 -5.58 25.03
N ILE A 490 -14.36 -4.53 25.72
CA ILE A 490 -14.34 -4.43 27.19
C ILE A 490 -15.18 -5.55 27.80
N VAL A 491 -16.40 -5.79 27.29
CA VAL A 491 -17.25 -6.89 27.77
C VAL A 491 -16.58 -8.24 27.55
N ALA A 492 -15.98 -8.46 26.36
CA ALA A 492 -15.26 -9.70 26.07
C ALA A 492 -14.06 -9.91 27.02
N ILE A 493 -13.27 -8.87 27.28
CA ILE A 493 -12.11 -8.90 28.18
C ILE A 493 -12.54 -9.20 29.62
N VAL A 494 -13.63 -8.58 30.10
CA VAL A 494 -14.14 -8.81 31.47
C VAL A 494 -14.63 -10.26 31.63
N ILE A 495 -15.36 -10.78 30.64
CA ILE A 495 -15.82 -12.18 30.66
C ILE A 495 -14.63 -13.15 30.67
N PHE A 496 -13.63 -12.88 29.83
CA PHE A 496 -12.41 -13.69 29.78
C PHE A 496 -11.63 -13.64 31.10
N ALA A 497 -11.42 -12.45 31.66
CA ALA A 497 -10.67 -12.25 32.90
C ALA A 497 -11.35 -12.86 34.13
N THR A 498 -12.69 -12.93 34.13
CA THR A 498 -13.46 -13.54 35.23
C THR A 498 -13.57 -15.07 35.13
N GLY A 499 -13.09 -15.68 34.03
CA GLY A 499 -13.17 -17.12 33.80
C GLY A 499 -14.61 -17.65 33.65
N ASN A 500 -15.61 -16.77 33.52
CA ASN A 500 -17.00 -17.14 33.47
C ASN A 500 -17.41 -17.53 32.04
N GLY A 501 -17.06 -18.75 31.65
CA GLY A 501 -17.34 -19.25 30.30
C GLY A 501 -18.83 -19.29 29.93
N ALA A 502 -19.73 -19.35 30.91
CA ALA A 502 -21.17 -19.28 30.67
C ALA A 502 -21.63 -17.91 30.18
N ALA A 503 -20.82 -16.86 30.38
CA ALA A 503 -21.16 -15.50 29.97
C ALA A 503 -20.76 -15.15 28.52
N TYR A 504 -19.97 -15.99 27.82
CA TYR A 504 -19.54 -15.72 26.44
C TYR A 504 -20.67 -15.36 25.44
N PRO A 505 -21.87 -15.99 25.51
CA PRO A 505 -22.98 -15.63 24.62
C PRO A 505 -23.45 -14.17 24.76
N TRP A 506 -23.17 -13.49 25.88
CA TRP A 506 -23.53 -12.08 26.07
C TRP A 506 -22.73 -11.12 25.17
N ILE A 507 -21.61 -11.56 24.60
CA ILE A 507 -20.84 -10.77 23.64
C ILE A 507 -21.68 -10.49 22.38
N ILE A 508 -22.53 -11.44 21.96
CA ILE A 508 -23.37 -11.32 20.76
C ILE A 508 -24.32 -10.12 20.85
N PRO A 509 -25.26 -10.03 21.80
CA PRO A 509 -26.18 -8.90 21.88
C PRO A 509 -25.46 -7.58 22.11
N VAL A 510 -24.35 -7.56 22.85
CA VAL A 510 -23.54 -6.35 23.07
C VAL A 510 -22.89 -5.87 21.76
N ALA A 511 -22.31 -6.79 20.97
CA ALA A 511 -21.72 -6.47 19.68
C ALA A 511 -22.74 -5.89 18.71
N LEU A 512 -23.91 -6.52 18.60
CA LEU A 512 -24.98 -6.08 17.71
C LEU A 512 -25.53 -4.72 18.15
N ALA A 513 -25.78 -4.53 19.45
CA ALA A 513 -26.26 -3.27 19.98
C ALA A 513 -25.25 -2.14 19.76
N ASN A 514 -23.97 -2.41 20.02
CA ASN A 514 -22.88 -1.45 19.80
C ASN A 514 -22.81 -1.03 18.32
N GLY A 515 -22.85 -2.00 17.40
CA GLY A 515 -22.90 -1.75 15.96
C GLY A 515 -24.04 -0.81 15.56
N VAL A 516 -25.27 -1.14 15.95
CA VAL A 516 -26.47 -0.35 15.64
C VAL A 516 -26.38 1.06 16.22
N VAL A 517 -25.90 1.21 17.46
CA VAL A 517 -25.74 2.52 18.10
C VAL A 517 -24.77 3.40 17.30
N PHE A 518 -23.59 2.88 16.97
CA PHE A 518 -22.61 3.62 16.18
C PHE A 518 -23.08 3.93 14.76
N LEU A 519 -23.81 3.02 14.11
CA LEU A 519 -24.41 3.28 12.79
C LEU A 519 -25.42 4.42 12.83
N CYS A 520 -26.36 4.38 13.78
CA CYS A 520 -27.38 5.41 13.95
C CYS A 520 -26.78 6.77 14.28
N LEU A 521 -25.85 6.80 15.25
CA LEU A 521 -25.15 8.03 15.64
C LEU A 521 -24.30 8.58 14.49
N GLY A 522 -23.54 7.72 13.81
CA GLY A 522 -22.68 8.07 12.69
C GLY A 522 -23.46 8.62 11.49
N THR A 523 -24.57 7.98 11.14
CA THR A 523 -25.47 8.42 10.06
C THR A 523 -26.08 9.79 10.39
N TRP A 524 -26.56 9.98 11.63
CA TRP A 524 -27.15 11.24 12.07
C TRP A 524 -26.11 12.38 12.13
N LEU A 525 -24.94 12.13 12.74
CA LEU A 525 -23.83 13.09 12.79
C LEU A 525 -23.31 13.43 11.40
N GLY A 526 -23.12 12.42 10.55
CA GLY A 526 -22.70 12.55 9.16
C GLY A 526 -23.67 13.42 8.35
N ALA A 527 -24.98 13.19 8.49
CA ALA A 527 -25.99 14.01 7.84
C ALA A 527 -25.96 15.47 8.32
N LYS A 528 -25.78 15.72 9.63
CA LYS A 528 -25.67 17.08 10.19
C LYS A 528 -24.42 17.80 9.70
N LEU A 529 -23.29 17.10 9.65
CA LEU A 529 -22.03 17.63 9.15
C LEU A 529 -22.12 17.95 7.66
N LEU A 530 -22.66 17.03 6.86
CA LEU A 530 -22.83 17.22 5.43
C LEU A 530 -23.73 18.42 5.13
N ARG A 531 -24.87 18.55 5.82
CA ARG A 531 -25.77 19.70 5.68
C ARG A 531 -25.05 21.03 5.93
N THR A 532 -24.17 21.07 6.92
CA THR A 532 -23.43 22.28 7.30
C THR A 532 -22.28 22.58 6.35
N ARG A 533 -21.66 21.54 5.76
CA ARG A 533 -20.43 21.64 4.99
C ARG A 533 -20.60 21.41 3.49
N MET A 534 -21.82 21.23 2.99
CA MET A 534 -22.12 20.79 1.63
C MET A 534 -21.39 21.61 0.55
N LEU A 535 -21.43 22.94 0.65
CA LEU A 535 -20.72 23.83 -0.30
C LEU A 535 -19.20 23.71 -0.19
N LYS A 536 -18.67 23.56 1.03
CA LYS A 536 -17.23 23.36 1.28
C LYS A 536 -16.75 22.01 0.73
N VAL A 537 -17.57 20.97 0.82
CA VAL A 537 -17.31 19.67 0.21
C VAL A 537 -17.20 19.82 -1.31
N VAL A 538 -18.17 20.47 -1.95
CA VAL A 538 -18.12 20.73 -3.40
C VAL A 538 -16.86 21.51 -3.82
N GLN A 539 -16.51 22.57 -3.09
CA GLN A 539 -15.25 23.31 -3.34
C GLN A 539 -14.02 22.41 -3.21
N THR A 540 -14.00 21.53 -2.20
CA THR A 540 -12.90 20.58 -1.98
C THR A 540 -12.81 19.58 -3.15
N LEU A 541 -13.95 19.03 -3.59
CA LEU A 541 -14.00 18.09 -4.72
C LEU A 541 -13.55 18.74 -6.03
N ASN A 542 -13.90 20.01 -6.27
CA ASN A 542 -13.38 20.77 -7.41
C ASN A 542 -11.86 20.96 -7.33
N SER A 543 -11.33 21.24 -6.14
CA SER A 543 -9.87 21.32 -5.95
C SER A 543 -9.17 19.98 -6.22
N PHE A 544 -9.82 18.85 -5.89
CA PHE A 544 -9.27 17.52 -6.17
C PHE A 544 -9.33 17.18 -7.66
N ALA A 545 -10.41 17.53 -8.36
CA ALA A 545 -10.52 17.35 -9.80
C ALA A 545 -9.43 18.12 -10.56
N ALA A 546 -9.11 19.35 -10.12
CA ALA A 546 -8.02 20.15 -10.69
C ALA A 546 -6.63 19.55 -10.48
N LEU A 547 -6.45 18.63 -9.53
CA LEU A 547 -5.19 17.89 -9.32
C LEU A 547 -5.07 16.64 -10.21
N GLN A 548 -6.17 16.21 -10.83
CA GLN A 548 -6.22 15.03 -11.69
C GLN A 548 -6.14 15.36 -13.19
N GLN A 549 -6.35 16.64 -13.55
CA GLN A 549 -6.07 17.22 -14.86
C GLN A 549 -4.58 17.56 -14.96
#